data_AF-A0A419ENZ6-F1
#
_entry.id   AF-A0A419ENZ6-F1
#
_cell.length_a   1.000
_cell.length_b   1.000
_cell.length_c   1.000
_cell.angle_alpha   90.00
_cell.angle_beta   90.00
_cell.angle_gamma   90.00
#
_symmetry.space_group_name_H-M   'P 1'
#
loop_
_entity.id
_entity.type
_entity.pdbx_description
1 polymer ?
#
loop_
_entity_poly.entity_id
_entity_poly.type
_entity_poly.pdbx_seq_one_letter_code
_entity_poly.pdbx_strand_id
1 'polypeptide(L)'
;MAYCQSCGRYVGDYSAYRHSIPGKGDAVLCYRCKRWVDRHPGQSTVPSKQPFIAPERKRVRTFANIYVVSSLGVFAFGGVLALTGKGVVPGVICLLAGVSLFFIGVGMKKAQKS
;
A
#
# COMPACT_ATOMS: atom_id res chain seq x y z
N MET A 1 -13.83 6.03 -19.01
CA MET A 1 -13.20 7.38 -19.01
C MET A 1 -14.29 8.42 -18.83
N ALA A 2 -14.23 9.21 -17.74
CA ALA A 2 -15.17 10.31 -17.48
C ALA A 2 -14.57 11.63 -18.00
N TYR A 3 -15.40 12.65 -18.27
CA TYR A 3 -14.94 13.95 -18.78
C TYR A 3 -15.35 15.08 -17.81
N CYS A 4 -14.39 15.82 -17.20
CA CYS A 4 -14.74 17.00 -16.37
C CYS A 4 -15.09 18.16 -17.31
N GLN A 5 -16.39 18.48 -17.41
CA GLN A 5 -16.87 19.64 -18.16
C GLN A 5 -16.29 20.96 -17.65
N SER A 6 -15.94 21.04 -16.36
CA SER A 6 -15.39 22.27 -15.78
C SER A 6 -13.93 22.56 -16.15
N CYS A 7 -13.14 21.55 -16.54
CA CYS A 7 -11.73 21.76 -16.93
C CYS A 7 -11.42 21.26 -18.35
N GLY A 8 -12.43 20.80 -19.08
CA GLY A 8 -12.32 20.37 -20.47
C GLY A 8 -11.41 19.16 -20.70
N ARG A 9 -11.23 18.28 -19.70
CA ARG A 9 -10.30 17.15 -19.77
C ARG A 9 -10.91 15.83 -19.33
N TYR A 10 -10.39 14.75 -19.92
CA TYR A 10 -10.67 13.39 -19.50
C TYR A 10 -10.06 13.09 -18.13
N VAL A 11 -10.86 12.52 -17.25
CA VAL A 11 -10.48 11.99 -15.95
C VAL A 11 -10.18 10.51 -16.14
N GLY A 12 -8.93 10.12 -15.88
CA GLY A 12 -8.51 8.72 -15.94
C GLY A 12 -9.35 7.85 -15.00
N ASP A 13 -9.51 6.57 -15.35
CA ASP A 13 -10.32 5.59 -14.60
C ASP A 13 -9.58 5.11 -13.32
N TYR A 14 -9.16 6.04 -12.47
CA TYR A 14 -8.46 5.74 -11.21
C TYR A 14 -9.47 5.21 -10.18
N SER A 15 -9.39 3.92 -9.88
CA SER A 15 -10.27 3.24 -8.92
C SER A 15 -10.23 3.84 -7.51
N ALA A 16 -9.11 4.46 -7.11
CA ALA A 16 -8.91 5.07 -5.79
C ALA A 16 -9.76 6.33 -5.54
N TYR A 17 -10.31 6.96 -6.59
CA TYR A 17 -11.07 8.21 -6.49
C TYR A 17 -12.51 8.06 -6.98
N ARG A 18 -12.98 6.81 -7.02
CA ARG A 18 -14.38 6.45 -7.29
C ARG A 18 -15.15 6.39 -5.99
N HIS A 19 -16.28 7.08 -5.93
CA HIS A 19 -17.23 6.96 -4.84
C HIS A 19 -18.60 6.64 -5.40
N SER A 20 -19.25 5.59 -4.86
CA SER A 20 -20.67 5.37 -5.10
C SER A 20 -21.45 6.34 -4.21
N ILE A 21 -22.14 7.29 -4.82
CA ILE A 21 -22.98 8.22 -4.10
C ILE A 21 -24.40 7.62 -4.04
N PRO A 22 -24.96 7.36 -2.84
CA PRO A 22 -26.29 6.78 -2.71
C PRO A 22 -27.32 7.67 -3.44
N GLY A 23 -28.08 7.06 -4.35
CA GLY A 23 -29.08 7.74 -5.19
C GLY A 23 -28.54 8.43 -6.45
N LYS A 24 -27.22 8.52 -6.66
CA LYS A 24 -26.61 9.19 -7.84
C LYS A 24 -25.66 8.31 -8.66
N GLY A 25 -25.32 7.12 -8.18
CA GLY A 25 -24.44 6.18 -8.90
C GLY A 25 -22.94 6.45 -8.65
N ASP A 26 -22.10 5.91 -9.52
CA ASP A 26 -20.64 6.04 -9.41
C ASP A 26 -20.14 7.38 -9.95
N ALA A 27 -19.49 8.17 -9.10
CA ALA A 27 -18.85 9.43 -9.46
C ALA A 27 -17.32 9.33 -9.36
N VAL A 28 -16.61 10.09 -10.20
CA VAL A 28 -15.15 10.19 -10.18
C VAL A 28 -14.75 11.62 -9.81
N LEU A 29 -13.82 11.77 -8.86
CA LEU A 29 -13.25 13.08 -8.54
C LEU A 29 -12.24 13.49 -9.62
N CYS A 30 -12.43 14.67 -10.22
CA CYS A 30 -11.42 15.26 -11.07
C CYS A 30 -10.39 16.04 -10.25
N TYR A 31 -9.13 15.63 -10.28
CA TYR A 31 -8.02 16.22 -9.51
C TYR A 31 -7.76 17.69 -9.80
N ARG A 32 -8.04 18.14 -11.03
CA ARG A 32 -7.76 19.50 -11.46
C ARG A 32 -8.83 20.48 -11.00
N CYS A 33 -10.10 20.09 -11.21
CA CYS A 33 -11.26 20.92 -10.87
C CYS A 33 -11.77 20.65 -9.43
N LYS A 34 -11.26 19.61 -8.74
CA LYS A 34 -11.74 19.07 -7.45
C LYS A 34 -13.27 18.89 -7.40
N ARG A 35 -13.88 18.59 -8.55
CA ARG A 35 -15.32 18.37 -8.71
C ARG A 35 -15.60 16.90 -9.00
N TRP A 36 -16.72 16.43 -8.47
CA TRP A 36 -17.28 15.13 -8.79
C TRP A 36 -17.90 15.19 -10.18
N VAL A 37 -17.62 14.16 -10.98
CA VAL A 37 -18.12 14.03 -12.35
C VAL A 37 -18.84 12.71 -12.44
N ASP A 38 -20.10 12.77 -12.86
CA ASP A 38 -20.93 11.58 -13.08
C ASP A 38 -20.43 10.82 -14.32
N ARG A 39 -20.42 9.49 -14.24
CA ARG A 39 -20.03 8.65 -15.38
C ARG A 39 -21.11 8.73 -16.46
N HIS A 40 -20.73 8.88 -17.73
CA HIS A 40 -21.70 8.88 -18.82
C HIS A 40 -22.54 7.58 -18.84
N PRO A 41 -23.87 7.67 -18.97
CA PRO A 41 -24.74 6.52 -19.15
C PRO A 41 -24.45 5.91 -20.53
N GLY A 42 -23.77 4.77 -20.55
CA GLY A 42 -23.34 4.11 -21.79
C GLY A 42 -22.07 3.28 -21.64
N GLN A 43 -21.30 3.49 -20.57
CA GLN A 43 -20.16 2.63 -20.23
C GLN A 43 -20.59 1.52 -19.25
N SER A 44 -21.37 0.55 -19.77
CA SER A 44 -21.94 -0.59 -19.03
C SER A 44 -20.91 -1.64 -18.61
N THR A 45 -19.71 -1.64 -19.19
CA THR A 45 -18.61 -2.47 -18.69
C THR A 45 -17.92 -1.71 -17.58
N VAL A 46 -18.47 -1.83 -16.38
CA VAL A 46 -17.73 -1.67 -15.14
C VAL A 46 -16.52 -2.59 -15.25
N PRO A 47 -15.27 -2.11 -15.35
CA PRO A 47 -14.18 -2.97 -14.90
C PRO A 47 -14.50 -3.15 -13.42
N SER A 48 -15.05 -4.33 -13.08
CA SER A 48 -15.26 -4.76 -11.71
C SER A 48 -14.03 -4.32 -10.92
N LYS A 49 -14.20 -3.78 -9.71
CA LYS A 49 -13.08 -3.52 -8.79
C LYS A 49 -12.17 -4.74 -8.91
N GLN A 50 -11.09 -4.65 -9.69
CA GLN A 50 -10.29 -5.84 -9.94
C GLN A 50 -9.76 -6.15 -8.55
N PRO A 51 -10.08 -7.32 -7.98
CA PRO A 51 -9.48 -7.71 -6.73
C PRO A 51 -7.99 -7.61 -6.96
N PHE A 52 -7.33 -6.83 -6.09
CA PHE A 52 -5.89 -6.57 -6.08
C PHE A 52 -5.14 -7.76 -6.69
N ILE A 53 -4.62 -7.54 -7.89
CA ILE A 53 -4.29 -8.60 -8.85
C ILE A 53 -3.41 -9.63 -8.13
N ALA A 54 -3.75 -10.92 -8.19
CA ALA A 54 -3.07 -12.01 -7.50
C ALA A 54 -1.51 -12.03 -7.55
N PRO A 55 -0.81 -11.47 -8.57
CA PRO A 55 0.65 -11.32 -8.56
C PRO A 55 1.15 -10.40 -7.44
N GLU A 56 0.42 -9.34 -7.09
CA GLU A 56 0.82 -8.42 -6.01
C GLU A 56 0.72 -9.09 -4.64
N ARG A 57 -0.26 -9.98 -4.43
CA ARG A 57 -0.34 -10.74 -3.16
C ARG A 57 0.89 -11.61 -2.95
N LYS A 58 1.36 -12.31 -4.00
CA LYS A 58 2.61 -13.07 -3.96
C LYS A 58 3.81 -12.16 -3.69
N ARG A 59 3.89 -11.01 -4.38
CA ARG A 59 4.99 -10.06 -4.22
C ARG A 59 5.07 -9.49 -2.81
N VAL A 60 3.95 -9.04 -2.25
CA VAL A 60 3.88 -8.50 -0.88
C VAL A 60 4.19 -9.59 0.16
N ARG A 61 3.78 -10.85 -0.05
CA ARG A 61 4.17 -11.97 0.82
C ARG A 61 5.69 -12.22 0.76
N THR A 62 6.29 -12.17 -0.43
CA THR A 62 7.74 -12.30 -0.61
C THR A 62 8.49 -11.17 0.10
N PHE A 63 8.07 -9.92 -0.10
CA PHE A 63 8.67 -8.77 0.60
C PHE A 63 8.52 -8.92 2.12
N ALA A 64 7.33 -9.25 2.63
CA ALA A 64 7.12 -9.44 4.06
C ALA A 64 7.99 -10.56 4.64
N ASN A 65 8.21 -11.65 3.90
CA ASN A 65 9.15 -12.70 4.32
C ASN A 65 10.61 -12.21 4.34
N ILE A 66 11.03 -11.46 3.32
CA ILE A 66 12.37 -10.85 3.28
C ILE A 66 12.56 -9.92 4.49
N TYR A 67 11.59 -9.06 4.80
CA TYR A 67 11.67 -8.18 5.97
C TYR A 67 11.82 -8.96 7.29
N VAL A 68 11.05 -10.03 7.48
CA VAL A 68 11.16 -10.88 8.68
C VAL A 68 12.52 -11.58 8.75
N VAL A 69 13.00 -12.17 7.66
CA VAL A 69 14.31 -12.86 7.65
C VAL A 69 15.46 -11.87 7.88
N SER A 70 15.44 -10.73 7.19
CA SER A 70 16.45 -9.68 7.36
C SER A 70 16.44 -9.11 8.79
N SER A 71 15.26 -8.97 9.41
CA SER A 71 15.15 -8.48 10.79
C SER A 71 15.85 -9.38 11.80
N LEU A 72 15.78 -10.71 11.62
CA LEU A 72 16.50 -11.68 12.45
C LEU A 72 18.02 -11.53 12.31
N GLY A 73 18.50 -11.32 11.08
CA GLY A 73 19.92 -11.10 10.81
C GLY A 73 20.47 -9.82 11.46
N VAL A 74 19.76 -8.70 11.31
CA VAL A 74 20.13 -7.42 11.93
C VAL A 74 20.08 -7.51 13.45
N PHE A 75 19.09 -8.21 14.00
CA PHE A 75 18.95 -8.43 15.44
C PHE A 75 20.10 -9.29 15.99
N ALA A 76 20.44 -10.40 15.33
CA ALA A 76 21.55 -11.27 15.74
C ALA A 76 22.89 -10.52 15.68
N PHE A 77 23.14 -9.77 14.60
CA PHE A 77 24.34 -8.94 14.46
C PHE A 77 24.43 -7.86 15.55
N GLY A 78 23.33 -7.14 15.80
CA GLY A 78 23.25 -6.15 16.88
C GLY A 78 23.51 -6.75 18.26
N GLY A 79 22.98 -7.97 18.52
CA GLY A 79 23.23 -8.72 19.74
C GLY A 79 24.70 -9.09 19.94
N VAL A 80 25.36 -9.58 18.89
CA VAL A 80 26.80 -9.89 18.94
C VAL A 80 27.64 -8.64 19.19
N LEU A 81 27.30 -7.52 18.56
CA LEU A 81 28.00 -6.24 18.77
C LEU A 81 27.83 -5.69 20.19
N ALA A 82 26.63 -5.82 20.76
CA ALA A 82 26.35 -5.41 22.13
C ALA A 82 27.09 -6.29 23.15
N LEU A 83 27.10 -7.62 22.94
CA LEU A 83 27.74 -8.59 23.85
C LEU A 83 29.26 -8.56 23.81
N THR A 84 29.86 -8.29 22.64
CA THR A 84 31.33 -8.23 22.49
C THR A 84 31.94 -6.94 23.04
N GLY A 85 31.12 -5.98 23.48
CA GLY A 85 31.57 -4.71 24.07
C GLY A 85 32.26 -3.75 23.09
N LYS A 86 32.50 -4.16 21.84
CA LYS A 86 33.18 -3.36 20.79
C LYS A 86 32.31 -2.27 20.18
N GLY A 87 31.02 -2.21 20.55
CA GLY A 87 30.09 -1.21 20.05
C GLY A 87 28.70 -1.38 20.65
N VAL A 88 28.58 -1.10 21.96
CA VAL A 88 27.30 -1.20 22.69
C VAL A 88 26.24 -0.28 22.06
N VAL A 89 26.57 0.98 21.76
CA VAL A 89 25.65 1.94 21.15
C VAL A 89 25.17 1.50 19.76
N PRO A 90 26.06 1.18 18.78
CA PRO A 90 25.59 0.69 17.49
C PRO A 90 24.87 -0.67 17.59
N GLY A 91 25.27 -1.54 18.52
CA GLY A 91 24.59 -2.81 18.79
C GLY A 91 23.14 -2.62 19.24
N VAL A 92 22.89 -1.73 20.20
CA VAL A 92 21.54 -1.39 20.68
C VAL A 92 20.69 -0.77 19.58
N ILE A 93 21.26 0.11 18.74
CA ILE A 93 20.55 0.68 17.58
C ILE A 93 20.14 -0.41 16.59
N CYS A 94 21.05 -1.35 16.26
CA CYS A 94 20.73 -2.49 15.40
C CYS A 94 19.63 -3.38 15.99
N LEU A 95 19.63 -3.62 17.30
CA LEU A 95 18.57 -4.38 17.98
C LEU A 95 17.20 -3.70 17.85
N LEU A 96 17.12 -2.39 18.14
CA LEU A 96 15.87 -1.62 18.00
C LEU A 96 15.38 -1.57 16.54
N ALA A 97 16.29 -1.40 15.59
CA ALA A 97 15.98 -1.43 14.16
C ALA A 97 15.46 -2.81 13.73
N GLY A 98 16.07 -3.89 14.22
CA GLY A 98 15.63 -5.27 13.96
C GLY A 98 14.20 -5.52 14.46
N VAL A 99 13.89 -5.14 15.70
CA VAL A 99 12.53 -5.27 16.26
C VAL A 99 11.51 -4.48 15.45
N SER A 100 11.85 -3.25 15.05
CA SER A 100 10.96 -2.40 14.24
C SER A 100 10.63 -3.02 12.88
N LEU A 101 11.64 -3.54 12.18
CA LEU A 101 11.48 -4.22 10.89
C LEU A 101 10.65 -5.51 11.01
N PHE A 102 10.79 -6.24 12.12
CA PHE A 102 10.00 -7.42 12.41
C PHE A 102 8.50 -7.10 12.51
N PHE A 103 8.13 -6.06 13.27
CA PHE A 103 6.73 -5.64 13.39
C PHE A 103 6.13 -5.15 12.07
N ILE A 104 6.90 -4.45 11.23
CA ILE A 104 6.47 -4.05 9.89
C ILE A 104 6.17 -5.29 9.04
N GLY A 105 7.09 -6.28 9.02
CA GLY A 105 6.91 -7.53 8.27
C GLY A 105 5.67 -8.32 8.71
N VAL A 106 5.41 -8.40 10.01
CA VAL A 106 4.20 -9.05 10.56
C VAL A 106 2.94 -8.26 10.23
N GLY A 107 2.98 -6.93 10.34
CA GLY A 107 1.86 -6.04 9.99
C GLY A 107 1.44 -6.19 8.52
N MET A 108 2.42 -6.24 7.61
CA MET A 108 2.17 -6.51 6.19
C MET A 108 1.51 -7.87 5.96
N LYS A 109 1.94 -8.93 6.67
CA LYS A 109 1.30 -10.25 6.58
C LYS A 109 -0.14 -10.25 7.09
N LYS A 110 -0.44 -9.49 8.15
CA LYS A 110 -1.80 -9.38 8.70
C LYS A 110 -2.73 -8.61 7.77
N ALA A 111 -2.26 -7.52 7.16
CA ALA A 111 -3.01 -6.73 6.19
C ALA A 111 -3.40 -7.52 4.92
N GLN A 112 -2.67 -8.59 4.58
CA GLN A 112 -3.02 -9.46 3.46
C GLN A 112 -4.12 -10.50 3.73
N LYS A 113 -4.46 -10.75 5.00
CA LYS A 113 -5.49 -11.74 5.39
C LYS A 113 -6.87 -11.12 5.56
N SER A 114 -6.96 -9.79 5.72
CA SER A 114 -8.23 -9.05 5.79
C SER A 114 -8.74 -8.68 4.40
#